data_AF-A0A524EFC2-F1
#
_entry.id   AF-A0A524EFC2-F1
#
_cell.length_a   1.000
_cell.length_b   1.000
_cell.length_c   1.000
_cell.angle_alpha   90.00
_cell.angle_beta   90.00
_cell.angle_gamma   90.00
#
_symmetry.space_group_name_H-M   'P 1'
#
loop_
_entity.id
_entity.type
_entity.pdbx_description
1 polymer ?
#
loop_
_entity_poly.entity_id
_entity_poly.type
_entity_poly.pdbx_seq_one_letter_code
_entity_poly.pdbx_strand_id
1 'polypeptide(L)'
;MTSLSPAIEPVIQVDVPFPAIDLLAVMPYVIPLIFGAIIFALYQRHLMRESLERNIMLFLSIAGFVIAVLLVLYAGFGSVWWWRDDFTLGSWRYLIGYLQFGTDLVFGSVITGVVYLVIASIVFAAIATRVIAPPDPDFVSLREDLQTKNRLTESLTEKVQKLEAENKELNEFLTEREENLVSLEGELDSLKESIGEREKELQKAKLELERAAESIETTELEKKITEKNELIRSLENEISNLRSALEKKPSEEGAATDDEELVKALRDEVETLKKRLEDMRRRTETANEVSDSLISDLAELISDIENSSLDESTQKSLVALVENLGRAMGRVSTTSADSKADQPPVELIGAVLMMHEIIDGIKKIAR
;
A
#
# COMPACT_ATOMS: atom_id res chain seq x y z
N MET A 1 48.63 76.20 -84.36
CA MET A 1 48.06 76.51 -83.05
C MET A 1 46.77 75.74 -82.92
N THR A 2 46.84 74.60 -82.24
CA THR A 2 45.83 73.55 -82.19
C THR A 2 44.76 73.88 -81.14
N SER A 3 43.50 73.83 -81.57
CA SER A 3 42.30 73.96 -80.73
C SER A 3 42.13 72.72 -79.86
N LEU A 4 42.14 72.90 -78.54
CA LEU A 4 41.74 71.88 -77.56
C LEU A 4 40.20 71.85 -77.48
N SER A 5 39.62 70.72 -77.90
CA SER A 5 38.23 70.36 -77.59
C SER A 5 38.05 70.14 -76.09
N PRO A 6 36.89 70.49 -75.50
CA PRO A 6 36.58 70.12 -74.13
C PRO A 6 36.36 68.61 -74.02
N ALA A 7 37.00 68.00 -73.02
CA ALA A 7 36.81 66.61 -72.66
C ALA A 7 35.35 66.38 -72.23
N ILE A 8 34.68 65.46 -72.91
CA ILE A 8 33.37 64.96 -72.53
C ILE A 8 33.59 64.03 -71.34
N GLU A 9 33.22 64.46 -70.13
CA GLU A 9 33.06 63.52 -69.01
C GLU A 9 31.94 62.52 -69.38
N PRO A 10 32.19 61.21 -69.31
CA PRO A 10 31.12 60.24 -69.48
C PRO A 10 30.25 60.26 -68.23
N VAL A 11 29.26 61.14 -68.20
CA VAL A 11 28.12 61.00 -67.30
C VAL A 11 27.34 59.78 -67.82
N ILE A 12 27.61 58.61 -67.24
CA ILE A 12 26.81 57.42 -67.48
C ILE A 12 25.46 57.65 -66.80
N GLN A 13 24.55 58.34 -67.48
CA GLN A 13 23.13 58.37 -67.13
C GLN A 13 22.56 56.99 -67.48
N VAL A 14 22.52 56.10 -66.49
CA VAL A 14 21.73 54.87 -66.60
C VAL A 14 20.26 55.29 -66.51
N ASP A 15 19.58 55.30 -67.65
CA ASP A 15 18.15 55.63 -67.75
C ASP A 15 17.36 54.43 -67.20
N VAL A 16 17.16 54.41 -65.88
CA VAL A 16 16.37 53.37 -65.21
C VAL A 16 14.91 53.83 -65.16
N PRO A 17 13.94 53.09 -65.71
CA PRO A 17 12.55 53.53 -65.74
C PRO A 17 11.94 53.58 -64.32
N PHE A 18 11.05 54.55 -64.08
CA PHE A 18 10.19 54.58 -62.88
C PHE A 18 9.41 53.24 -62.79
N PRO A 19 9.33 52.57 -61.62
CA PRO A 19 9.71 53.01 -60.26
C PRO A 19 11.09 52.52 -59.78
N ALA A 20 11.96 52.00 -60.65
CA ALA A 20 13.19 51.32 -60.21
C ALA A 20 14.27 52.27 -59.66
N ILE A 21 14.30 53.54 -60.05
CA ILE A 21 15.20 54.56 -59.45
C ILE A 21 14.84 54.82 -57.98
N ASP A 22 13.56 54.97 -57.68
CA ASP A 22 13.10 55.32 -56.33
C ASP A 22 13.31 54.16 -55.36
N LEU A 23 13.14 52.93 -55.84
CA LEU A 23 13.51 51.73 -55.10
C LEU A 23 15.01 51.72 -54.80
N LEU A 24 15.85 52.03 -55.80
CA LEU A 24 17.31 52.04 -55.62
C LEU A 24 17.77 53.10 -54.60
N ALA A 25 17.12 54.26 -54.55
CA ALA A 25 17.41 55.32 -53.58
C ALA A 25 17.09 54.92 -52.12
N VAL A 26 16.11 54.03 -51.93
CA VAL A 26 15.64 53.61 -50.61
C VAL A 26 16.37 52.35 -50.10
N MET A 27 16.97 51.56 -50.99
CA MET A 27 17.73 50.34 -50.67
C MET A 27 18.85 50.51 -49.63
N PRO A 28 19.67 51.60 -49.64
CA PRO A 28 20.69 51.86 -48.62
C PRO A 28 20.16 51.91 -47.19
N TYR A 29 18.88 52.24 -47.02
CA TYR A 29 18.22 52.36 -45.73
C TYR A 29 17.45 51.10 -45.37
N VAL A 30 16.74 50.51 -46.34
CA VAL A 30 15.90 49.33 -46.12
C VAL A 30 16.72 48.08 -45.81
N ILE A 31 17.80 47.85 -46.56
CA ILE A 31 18.60 46.62 -46.40
C ILE A 31 19.19 46.53 -44.98
N PRO A 32 19.92 47.52 -44.45
CA PRO A 32 20.43 47.47 -43.08
C PRO A 32 19.33 47.29 -42.03
N LEU A 33 18.15 47.85 -42.29
CA LEU A 33 17.03 47.84 -41.36
C LEU A 33 16.34 46.46 -41.31
N ILE A 34 16.23 45.77 -42.45
CA ILE A 34 15.81 44.35 -42.52
C ILE A 34 16.86 43.45 -41.87
N PHE A 35 18.15 43.66 -42.15
CA PHE A 35 19.22 42.86 -41.53
C PHE A 35 19.26 43.04 -40.01
N GLY A 36 19.16 44.28 -39.53
CA GLY A 36 19.06 44.58 -38.09
C GLY A 36 17.84 43.91 -37.45
N ALA A 37 16.67 43.98 -38.11
CA ALA A 37 15.47 43.29 -37.64
C ALA A 37 15.66 41.78 -37.52
N ILE A 38 16.27 41.13 -38.52
CA ILE A 38 16.57 39.69 -38.49
C ILE A 38 17.56 39.35 -37.36
N ILE A 39 18.61 40.16 -37.18
CA ILE A 39 19.59 39.94 -36.11
C ILE A 39 18.93 40.04 -34.74
N PHE A 40 18.10 41.06 -34.48
CA PHE A 40 17.35 41.16 -33.23
C PHE A 40 16.37 40.00 -33.03
N ALA A 41 15.72 39.53 -34.09
CA ALA A 41 14.83 38.37 -34.03
C ALA A 41 15.59 37.07 -33.75
N LEU A 42 16.84 36.92 -34.19
CA LEU A 42 17.65 35.74 -33.91
C LEU A 42 18.30 35.82 -32.52
N TYR A 43 18.74 37.02 -32.12
CA TYR A 43 19.36 37.27 -30.82
C TYR A 43 18.42 36.91 -29.65
N GLN A 44 17.11 37.12 -29.82
CA GLN A 44 16.11 36.77 -28.80
C GLN A 44 16.15 35.30 -28.36
N ARG A 45 16.67 34.39 -29.21
CA ARG A 45 16.77 32.96 -28.91
C ARG A 45 17.73 32.67 -27.75
N HIS A 46 18.70 33.55 -27.53
CA HIS A 46 19.72 33.40 -26.50
C HIS A 46 19.33 34.05 -25.17
N LEU A 47 18.23 34.79 -25.12
CA LEU A 47 17.73 35.46 -23.92
C LEU A 47 16.69 34.59 -23.19
N MET A 48 16.70 34.66 -21.86
CA MET A 48 15.76 33.93 -21.01
C MET A 48 14.31 34.32 -21.30
N ARG A 49 13.38 33.36 -21.16
CA ARG A 49 11.99 33.53 -21.61
C ARG A 49 11.21 34.65 -20.91
N GLU A 50 11.68 35.16 -19.78
CA GLU A 50 10.97 36.14 -18.97
C GLU A 50 11.66 37.52 -18.92
N SER A 51 12.75 37.73 -19.67
CA SER A 51 13.45 39.01 -19.64
C SER A 51 12.70 40.08 -20.46
N LEU A 52 12.53 41.26 -19.86
CA LEU A 52 12.01 42.47 -20.51
C LEU A 52 12.82 42.81 -21.77
N GLU A 53 14.12 42.52 -21.73
CA GLU A 53 15.06 42.67 -22.85
C GLU A 53 14.62 41.89 -24.10
N ARG A 54 14.13 40.66 -23.94
CA ARG A 54 13.65 39.85 -25.07
C ARG A 54 12.45 40.50 -25.76
N ASN A 55 11.52 41.05 -24.98
CA ASN A 55 10.33 41.70 -25.51
C ASN A 55 10.68 43.01 -26.24
N ILE A 56 11.64 43.79 -25.71
CA ILE A 56 12.15 45.00 -26.38
C ILE A 56 12.84 44.63 -27.70
N MET A 57 13.71 43.60 -27.71
CA MET A 57 14.42 43.17 -28.92
C MET A 57 13.46 42.67 -30.00
N LEU A 58 12.44 41.89 -29.62
CA LEU A 58 11.38 41.45 -30.55
C LEU A 58 10.54 42.64 -31.05
N PHE A 59 10.18 43.57 -30.19
CA PHE A 59 9.45 44.77 -30.59
C PHE A 59 10.27 45.61 -31.59
N LEU A 60 11.56 45.81 -31.33
CA LEU A 60 12.46 46.57 -32.19
C LEU A 60 12.68 45.87 -33.54
N SER A 61 12.75 44.53 -33.54
CA SER A 61 12.78 43.72 -34.76
C SER A 61 11.52 43.91 -35.61
N ILE A 62 10.34 43.77 -35.00
CA ILE A 62 9.06 43.92 -35.70
C ILE A 62 8.89 45.36 -36.21
N ALA A 63 9.18 46.35 -35.37
CA ALA A 63 9.12 47.76 -35.74
C ALA A 63 10.05 48.07 -36.91
N GLY A 64 11.29 47.56 -36.87
CA GLY A 64 12.23 47.63 -37.97
C GLY A 64 11.62 47.02 -39.25
N PHE A 65 11.20 45.78 -39.21
CA PHE A 65 10.62 45.11 -40.38
C PHE A 65 9.42 45.88 -40.98
N VAL A 66 8.51 46.38 -40.13
CA VAL A 66 7.37 47.20 -40.57
C VAL A 66 7.83 48.49 -41.24
N ILE A 67 8.80 49.21 -40.66
CA ILE A 67 9.34 50.44 -41.25
C ILE A 67 10.01 50.15 -42.60
N ALA A 68 10.78 49.07 -42.72
CA ALA A 68 11.40 48.66 -43.98
C ALA A 68 10.34 48.37 -45.05
N VAL A 69 9.30 47.60 -44.72
CA VAL A 69 8.21 47.28 -45.64
C VAL A 69 7.46 48.54 -46.05
N LEU A 70 7.15 49.43 -45.10
CA LEU A 70 6.49 50.71 -45.41
C LEU A 70 7.35 51.59 -46.32
N LEU A 71 8.67 51.64 -46.11
CA LEU A 71 9.59 52.36 -46.97
C LEU A 71 9.64 51.77 -48.39
N VAL A 72 9.69 50.45 -48.54
CA VAL A 72 9.64 49.79 -49.86
C VAL A 72 8.31 50.00 -50.55
N LEU A 73 7.20 49.87 -49.83
CA LEU A 73 5.86 50.10 -50.37
C LEU A 73 5.71 51.57 -50.79
N TYR A 74 6.16 52.49 -49.95
CA TYR A 74 6.17 53.91 -50.28
C TYR A 74 7.05 54.16 -51.51
N ALA A 75 8.25 53.60 -51.56
CA ALA A 75 9.20 53.74 -52.66
C ALA A 75 8.67 53.20 -54.00
N GLY A 76 8.11 51.99 -53.99
CA GLY A 76 7.66 51.29 -55.20
C GLY A 76 6.30 51.76 -55.72
N PHE A 77 5.45 52.33 -54.85
CA PHE A 77 4.07 52.67 -55.18
C PHE A 77 3.72 54.15 -55.03
N GLY A 78 4.70 55.02 -54.79
CA GLY A 78 4.61 56.43 -54.37
C GLY A 78 3.77 57.41 -55.20
N SER A 79 3.09 56.96 -56.24
CA SER A 79 2.06 57.74 -56.95
C SER A 79 0.87 56.94 -57.51
N VAL A 80 0.90 55.60 -57.53
CA VAL A 80 -0.03 54.79 -58.37
C VAL A 80 -1.02 53.93 -57.55
N TRP A 81 -0.79 53.72 -56.25
CA TRP A 81 -1.59 52.78 -55.44
C TRP A 81 -3.04 53.23 -55.19
N TRP A 82 -3.26 54.54 -55.06
CA TRP A 82 -4.59 55.08 -54.87
C TRP A 82 -5.09 55.47 -56.25
N TRP A 83 -6.17 54.83 -56.70
CA TRP A 83 -6.83 54.87 -58.03
C TRP A 83 -7.17 56.28 -58.62
N ARG A 84 -6.61 57.36 -58.10
CA ARG A 84 -6.73 58.73 -58.56
C ARG A 84 -5.35 59.35 -58.73
N ASP A 85 -5.04 59.76 -59.95
CA ASP A 85 -3.82 60.51 -60.32
C ASP A 85 -3.66 61.82 -59.51
N ASP A 86 -4.74 62.33 -58.92
CA ASP A 86 -4.76 63.53 -58.09
C ASP A 86 -4.35 63.29 -56.63
N PHE A 87 -4.32 62.03 -56.18
CA PHE A 87 -3.94 61.63 -54.82
C PHE A 87 -2.45 61.27 -54.73
N THR A 88 -1.61 62.04 -55.44
CA THR A 88 -0.20 62.07 -55.07
C THR A 88 -0.14 62.64 -53.66
N LEU A 89 0.40 61.88 -52.70
CA LEU A 89 0.83 62.45 -51.43
C LEU A 89 1.79 63.58 -51.82
N GLY A 90 1.35 64.84 -51.76
CA GLY A 90 2.08 66.00 -52.30
C GLY A 90 3.47 66.21 -51.70
N SER A 91 3.85 65.37 -50.74
CA SER A 91 5.18 65.22 -50.16
C SER A 91 6.10 64.22 -50.87
N TRP A 92 5.68 63.49 -51.91
CA TRP A 92 6.51 62.45 -52.57
C TRP A 92 7.81 63.01 -53.14
N ARG A 93 7.73 64.08 -53.95
CA ARG A 93 8.91 64.74 -54.53
C ARG A 93 9.79 65.36 -53.44
N TYR A 94 9.19 65.82 -52.35
CA TYR A 94 9.93 66.32 -51.20
C TYR A 94 10.63 65.18 -50.45
N LEU A 95 9.98 64.04 -50.22
CA LEU A 95 10.57 62.91 -49.53
C LEU A 95 11.72 62.31 -50.34
N ILE A 96 11.52 62.03 -51.63
CA ILE A 96 12.60 61.56 -52.51
C ILE A 96 13.70 62.61 -52.60
N GLY A 97 13.36 63.89 -52.71
CA GLY A 97 14.34 64.97 -52.66
C GLY A 97 15.14 65.00 -51.35
N TYR A 98 14.51 64.80 -50.19
CA TYR A 98 15.17 64.74 -48.89
C TYR A 98 16.01 63.48 -48.71
N LEU A 99 15.53 62.32 -49.18
CA LEU A 99 16.28 61.05 -49.16
C LEU A 99 17.47 61.11 -50.10
N GLN A 100 17.30 61.63 -51.31
CA GLN A 100 18.37 61.80 -52.28
C GLN A 100 19.38 62.84 -51.77
N PHE A 101 18.93 63.97 -51.24
CA PHE A 101 19.82 64.94 -50.57
C PHE A 101 20.57 64.31 -49.40
N GLY A 102 19.91 63.50 -48.58
CA GLY A 102 20.55 62.76 -47.49
C GLY A 102 21.55 61.70 -47.99
N THR A 103 21.21 60.99 -49.07
CA THR A 103 22.08 59.99 -49.68
C THR A 103 23.30 60.65 -50.31
N ASP A 104 23.10 61.76 -51.02
CA ASP A 104 24.17 62.56 -51.63
C ASP A 104 25.04 63.24 -50.56
N LEU A 105 24.46 63.69 -49.45
CA LEU A 105 25.21 64.25 -48.32
C LEU A 105 26.06 63.20 -47.60
N VAL A 106 25.51 62.01 -47.38
CA VAL A 106 26.16 60.96 -46.58
C VAL A 106 27.15 60.14 -47.42
N PHE A 107 26.80 59.82 -48.65
CA PHE A 107 27.58 58.93 -49.51
C PHE A 107 28.29 59.68 -50.65
N GLY A 108 27.87 60.89 -51.00
CA GLY A 108 28.48 61.68 -52.09
C GLY A 108 28.09 61.23 -53.50
N SER A 109 27.60 59.99 -53.68
CA SER A 109 27.19 59.43 -54.96
C SER A 109 26.32 58.17 -54.75
N VAL A 110 25.53 57.80 -55.75
CA VAL A 110 24.80 56.52 -55.78
C VAL A 110 25.77 55.33 -55.78
N ILE A 111 26.92 55.45 -56.45
CA ILE A 111 27.93 54.37 -56.55
C ILE A 111 28.51 54.05 -55.17
N THR A 112 28.82 55.07 -54.37
CA THR A 112 29.32 54.90 -53.00
C THR A 112 28.24 54.34 -52.07
N GLY A 113 26.96 54.66 -52.30
CA GLY A 113 25.83 54.02 -51.62
C GLY A 113 25.72 52.51 -51.91
N VAL A 114 25.93 52.09 -53.16
CA VAL A 114 25.96 50.66 -53.54
C VAL A 114 27.16 49.94 -52.92
N VAL A 115 28.34 50.56 -52.93
CA VAL A 115 29.54 50.00 -52.28
C VAL A 115 29.33 49.86 -50.77
N TYR A 116 28.72 50.86 -50.13
CA TYR A 116 28.33 50.80 -48.72
C TYR A 116 27.40 49.63 -48.44
N LEU A 117 26.38 49.41 -49.29
CA LEU A 117 25.46 48.27 -49.14
C LEU A 117 26.19 46.93 -49.17
N VAL A 118 27.10 46.72 -50.11
CA VAL A 118 27.87 45.47 -50.22
C VAL A 118 28.73 45.26 -48.97
N ILE A 119 29.43 46.29 -48.50
CA ILE A 119 30.27 46.21 -47.29
C ILE A 119 29.41 45.95 -46.05
N ALA A 120 28.30 46.69 -45.90
CA ALA A 120 27.37 46.53 -44.80
C ALA A 120 26.79 45.11 -44.78
N SER A 121 26.37 44.56 -45.91
CA SER A 121 25.87 43.17 -46.00
C SER A 121 26.93 42.14 -45.58
N ILE A 122 28.20 42.31 -45.97
CA ILE A 122 29.30 41.42 -45.55
C ILE A 122 29.53 41.51 -44.03
N VAL A 123 29.56 42.73 -43.48
CA VAL A 123 29.74 42.96 -42.05
C VAL A 123 28.56 42.37 -41.26
N PHE A 124 27.32 42.58 -41.71
CA PHE A 124 26.14 41.98 -41.09
C PHE A 124 26.14 40.45 -41.17
N ALA A 125 26.59 39.86 -42.28
CA ALA A 125 26.74 38.41 -42.39
C ALA A 125 27.78 37.87 -41.38
N ALA A 126 28.91 38.58 -41.20
CA ALA A 126 29.94 38.20 -40.22
C ALA A 126 29.48 38.37 -38.76
N ILE A 127 28.65 39.37 -38.48
CA ILE A 127 28.04 39.55 -37.15
C ILE A 127 27.00 38.46 -36.91
N ALA A 128 26.15 38.16 -37.90
CA ALA A 128 25.14 37.11 -37.78
C ALA A 128 25.78 35.75 -37.50
N THR A 129 26.87 35.39 -38.19
CA THR A 129 27.57 34.14 -37.90
C THR A 129 28.17 34.10 -36.50
N ARG A 130 28.70 35.21 -35.99
CA ARG A 130 29.19 35.30 -34.60
C ARG A 130 28.10 35.33 -33.53
N VAL A 131 26.92 35.85 -33.86
CA VAL A 131 25.80 35.95 -32.91
C VAL A 131 25.00 34.63 -32.86
N ILE A 132 24.88 33.93 -33.99
CA ILE A 132 24.17 32.65 -34.10
C ILE A 132 25.04 31.49 -33.59
N ALA A 133 26.35 31.55 -33.80
CA ALA A 133 27.27 30.59 -33.19
C ALA A 133 27.48 30.98 -31.71
N PRO A 134 27.14 30.11 -30.73
CA PRO A 134 27.40 30.43 -29.33
C PRO A 134 28.90 30.70 -29.13
N PRO A 135 29.28 31.82 -28.48
CA PRO A 135 30.66 32.07 -28.11
C PRO A 135 30.99 31.11 -26.97
N ASP A 136 31.78 30.10 -27.31
CA ASP A 136 32.33 29.05 -26.46
C ASP A 136 31.31 28.07 -25.86
N PRO A 137 31.26 26.80 -26.34
CA PRO A 137 30.62 25.74 -25.57
C PRO A 137 31.46 25.53 -24.31
N ASP A 138 30.91 25.89 -23.15
CA ASP A 138 31.56 25.70 -21.86
C ASP A 138 31.68 24.20 -21.55
N PHE A 139 32.76 23.57 -22.06
CA PHE A 139 33.06 22.16 -21.89
C PHE A 139 33.24 21.76 -20.42
N VAL A 140 33.53 22.72 -19.54
CA VAL A 140 33.65 22.47 -18.11
C VAL A 140 32.27 22.22 -17.53
N SER A 141 31.30 23.09 -17.81
CA SER A 141 29.90 22.88 -17.40
C SER A 141 29.32 21.57 -17.97
N LEU A 142 29.59 21.26 -19.24
CA LEU A 142 29.13 20.00 -19.86
C LEU A 142 29.76 18.77 -19.22
N ARG A 143 31.03 18.86 -18.81
CA ARG A 143 31.74 17.76 -18.15
C ARG A 143 31.22 17.54 -16.72
N GLU A 144 30.92 18.61 -16.00
CA GLU A 144 30.29 18.54 -14.69
C GLU A 144 28.88 17.93 -14.78
N ASP A 145 28.08 18.32 -15.77
CA ASP A 145 26.77 17.72 -16.06
C ASP A 145 26.87 16.24 -16.44
N LEU A 146 27.88 15.85 -17.22
CA LEU A 146 28.11 14.45 -17.58
C LEU A 146 28.53 13.64 -16.35
N GLN A 147 29.39 14.20 -15.50
CA GLN A 147 29.83 13.56 -14.28
C GLN A 147 28.69 13.39 -13.27
N THR A 148 27.82 14.39 -13.11
CA THR A 148 26.63 14.28 -12.24
C THR A 148 25.65 13.25 -12.77
N LYS A 149 25.40 13.21 -14.09
CA LYS A 149 24.58 12.16 -14.72
C LYS A 149 25.17 10.77 -14.54
N ASN A 150 26.48 10.60 -14.69
CA ASN A 150 27.13 9.31 -14.46
C ASN A 150 26.96 8.86 -13.00
N ARG A 151 27.20 9.75 -12.03
CA ARG A 151 26.99 9.44 -10.61
C ARG A 151 25.53 9.10 -10.28
N LEU A 152 24.57 9.81 -10.88
CA LEU A 152 23.15 9.49 -10.74
C LEU A 152 22.82 8.12 -11.35
N THR A 153 23.43 7.80 -12.50
CA THR A 153 23.26 6.51 -13.17
C THR A 153 23.83 5.39 -12.30
N GLU A 154 25.04 5.55 -11.77
CA GLU A 154 25.66 4.60 -10.81
C GLU A 154 24.75 4.40 -9.59
N SER A 155 24.29 5.48 -8.95
CA SER A 155 23.38 5.39 -7.80
C SER A 155 22.04 4.71 -8.14
N LEU A 156 21.50 4.96 -9.33
CA LEU A 156 20.30 4.27 -9.82
C LEU A 156 20.57 2.78 -10.03
N THR A 157 21.71 2.42 -10.62
CA THR A 157 22.07 1.02 -10.82
C THR A 157 22.27 0.27 -9.50
N GLU A 158 22.86 0.90 -8.48
CA GLU A 158 22.98 0.31 -7.14
C GLU A 158 21.61 0.09 -6.50
N LYS A 159 20.68 1.05 -6.62
CA LYS A 159 19.31 0.89 -6.10
C LYS A 159 18.54 -0.21 -6.83
N VAL A 160 18.72 -0.32 -8.15
CA VAL A 160 18.11 -1.40 -8.94
C VAL A 160 18.66 -2.75 -8.48
N GLN A 161 19.97 -2.90 -8.33
CA GLN A 161 20.57 -4.14 -7.82
C GLN A 161 20.08 -4.49 -6.42
N LYS A 162 19.93 -3.50 -5.54
CA LYS A 162 19.39 -3.72 -4.19
C LYS A 162 17.93 -4.20 -4.24
N LEU A 163 17.09 -3.58 -5.08
CA LEU A 163 15.70 -3.99 -5.25
C LEU A 163 15.55 -5.36 -5.93
N GLU A 164 16.46 -5.72 -6.83
CA GLU A 164 16.51 -7.06 -7.43
C GLU A 164 16.90 -8.11 -6.39
N ALA A 165 17.87 -7.81 -5.51
CA ALA A 165 18.24 -8.69 -4.41
C ALA A 165 17.10 -8.88 -3.40
N GLU A 166 16.42 -7.78 -3.02
CA GLU A 166 15.27 -7.81 -2.12
C GLU A 166 14.08 -8.57 -2.73
N ASN A 167 13.79 -8.39 -4.03
CA ASN A 167 12.76 -9.19 -4.71
C ASN A 167 13.10 -10.69 -4.71
N LYS A 168 14.37 -11.04 -4.90
CA LYS A 168 14.80 -12.43 -4.89
C LYS A 168 14.60 -13.05 -3.50
N GLU A 169 15.02 -12.35 -2.45
CA GLU A 169 14.83 -12.76 -1.05
C GLU A 169 13.35 -12.90 -0.72
N LEU A 170 12.52 -11.94 -1.13
CA LEU A 170 11.07 -11.98 -0.91
C LEU A 170 10.41 -13.15 -1.64
N ASN A 171 10.86 -13.45 -2.86
CA ASN A 171 10.35 -14.57 -3.63
C ASN A 171 10.77 -15.92 -3.01
N GLU A 172 12.01 -16.03 -2.52
CA GLU A 172 12.47 -17.20 -1.75
C GLU A 172 11.63 -17.39 -0.47
N PHE A 173 11.38 -16.31 0.28
CA PHE A 173 10.52 -16.34 1.46
C PHE A 173 9.07 -16.73 1.14
N LEU A 174 8.51 -16.25 0.03
CA LEU A 174 7.17 -16.64 -0.42
C LEU A 174 7.12 -18.13 -0.78
N THR A 175 8.11 -18.64 -1.49
CA THR A 175 8.17 -20.08 -1.81
C THR A 175 8.27 -20.94 -0.55
N GLU A 176 9.06 -20.54 0.43
CA GLU A 176 9.16 -21.25 1.72
C GLU A 176 7.82 -21.21 2.48
N ARG A 177 7.10 -20.08 2.44
CA ARG A 177 5.78 -19.96 3.06
C ARG A 177 4.72 -20.79 2.35
N GLU A 178 4.75 -20.86 1.03
CA GLU A 178 3.85 -21.72 0.25
C GLU A 178 4.11 -23.20 0.55
N GLU A 179 5.37 -23.64 0.62
CA GLU A 179 5.71 -25.02 0.99
C GLU A 179 5.23 -25.36 2.40
N ASN A 180 5.42 -24.45 3.37
CA ASN A 180 4.93 -24.63 4.74
C ASN A 180 3.41 -24.71 4.81
N LEU A 181 2.69 -23.89 4.03
CA LEU A 181 1.21 -23.96 3.97
C LEU A 181 0.73 -25.28 3.39
N VAL A 182 1.35 -25.77 2.30
CA VAL A 182 1.02 -27.08 1.71
C VAL A 182 1.28 -28.21 2.71
N SER A 183 2.38 -28.13 3.49
CA SER A 183 2.66 -29.10 4.55
C SER A 183 1.58 -29.09 5.63
N LEU A 184 1.19 -27.91 6.10
CA LEU A 184 0.14 -27.76 7.13
C LEU A 184 -1.24 -28.22 6.62
N GLU A 185 -1.57 -27.96 5.36
CA GLU A 185 -2.79 -28.48 4.74
C GLU A 185 -2.78 -30.02 4.70
N GLY A 186 -1.65 -30.62 4.34
CA GLY A 186 -1.48 -32.08 4.36
C GLY A 186 -1.62 -32.67 5.77
N GLU A 187 -1.03 -32.04 6.78
CA GLU A 187 -1.21 -32.43 8.18
C GLU A 187 -2.67 -32.33 8.63
N LEU A 188 -3.36 -31.25 8.27
CA LEU A 188 -4.76 -31.02 8.60
C LEU A 188 -5.69 -32.07 7.98
N ASP A 189 -5.44 -32.44 6.71
CA ASP A 189 -6.19 -33.49 6.04
C ASP A 189 -5.94 -34.87 6.67
N SER A 190 -4.69 -35.18 7.05
CA SER A 190 -4.37 -36.41 7.79
C SER A 190 -5.07 -36.47 9.16
N LEU A 191 -5.17 -35.32 9.84
CA LEU A 191 -5.83 -35.22 11.14
C LEU A 191 -7.34 -35.38 11.01
N LYS A 192 -7.95 -34.80 9.96
CA LYS A 192 -9.37 -35.01 9.62
C LYS A 192 -9.67 -36.48 9.36
N GLU A 193 -8.80 -37.17 8.62
CA GLU A 193 -8.95 -38.60 8.37
C GLU A 193 -8.89 -39.40 9.68
N SER A 194 -7.90 -39.15 10.53
CA SER A 194 -7.77 -39.79 11.84
C SER A 194 -8.96 -39.52 12.77
N ILE A 195 -9.50 -38.29 12.77
CA ILE A 195 -10.72 -37.95 13.51
C ILE A 195 -11.91 -38.73 12.95
N GLY A 196 -12.07 -38.80 11.63
CA GLY A 196 -13.14 -39.57 11.00
C GLY A 196 -13.05 -41.08 11.29
N GLU A 197 -11.85 -41.64 11.41
CA GLU A 197 -11.65 -43.02 11.86
C GLU A 197 -12.04 -43.21 13.33
N ARG A 198 -11.55 -42.33 14.22
CA ARG A 198 -11.89 -42.38 15.65
C ARG A 198 -13.39 -42.19 15.90
N GLU A 199 -14.07 -41.35 15.13
CA GLU A 199 -15.52 -41.20 15.21
C GLU A 199 -16.24 -42.49 14.83
N LYS A 200 -15.79 -43.20 13.78
CA LYS A 200 -16.33 -44.51 13.41
C LYS A 200 -16.06 -45.56 14.49
N GLU A 201 -14.87 -45.58 15.06
CA GLU A 201 -14.54 -46.48 16.18
C GLU A 201 -15.40 -46.20 17.41
N LEU A 202 -15.59 -44.92 17.74
CA LEU A 202 -16.44 -44.50 18.85
C LEU A 202 -17.91 -44.90 18.60
N GLN A 203 -18.42 -44.74 17.38
CA GLN A 203 -19.76 -45.22 17.01
C GLN A 203 -19.88 -46.74 17.16
N LYS A 204 -18.88 -47.51 16.71
CA LYS A 204 -18.86 -48.97 16.88
C LYS A 204 -18.85 -49.37 18.36
N ALA A 205 -17.98 -48.75 19.15
CA ALA A 205 -17.87 -49.00 20.59
C ALA A 205 -19.17 -48.65 21.32
N LYS A 206 -19.82 -47.53 20.97
CA LYS A 206 -21.14 -47.17 21.51
C LYS A 206 -22.19 -48.24 21.18
N LEU A 207 -22.22 -48.72 19.96
CA LEU A 207 -23.19 -49.72 19.51
C LEU A 207 -22.94 -51.08 20.17
N GLU A 208 -21.67 -51.47 20.37
CA GLU A 208 -21.30 -52.64 21.16
C GLU A 208 -21.70 -52.50 22.62
N LEU A 209 -21.53 -51.31 23.22
CA LEU A 209 -21.92 -51.03 24.59
C LEU A 209 -23.44 -51.05 24.77
N GLU A 210 -24.20 -50.53 23.79
CA GLU A 210 -25.67 -50.59 23.78
C GLU A 210 -26.18 -52.03 23.67
N ARG A 211 -25.59 -52.85 22.78
CA ARG A 211 -25.89 -54.29 22.72
C ARG A 211 -25.52 -55.03 24.00
N ALA A 212 -24.39 -54.69 24.60
CA ALA A 212 -23.98 -55.27 25.88
C ALA A 212 -24.96 -54.89 26.99
N ALA A 213 -25.37 -53.62 27.06
CA ALA A 213 -26.38 -53.14 28.00
C ALA A 213 -27.72 -53.86 27.81
N GLU A 214 -28.23 -53.95 26.58
CA GLU A 214 -29.46 -54.69 26.27
C GLU A 214 -29.37 -56.16 26.66
N SER A 215 -28.25 -56.83 26.38
CA SER A 215 -28.07 -58.25 26.73
C SER A 215 -27.94 -58.49 28.24
N ILE A 216 -27.32 -57.58 28.99
CA ILE A 216 -27.23 -57.68 30.45
C ILE A 216 -28.59 -57.42 31.09
N GLU A 217 -29.30 -56.35 30.68
CA GLU A 217 -30.62 -56.02 31.22
C GLU A 217 -31.61 -57.17 30.97
N THR A 218 -31.67 -57.68 29.74
CA THR A 218 -32.61 -58.75 29.39
C THR A 218 -32.29 -60.05 30.13
N THR A 219 -31.03 -60.50 30.13
CA THR A 219 -30.69 -61.80 30.73
C THR A 219 -30.73 -61.81 32.26
N GLU A 220 -30.33 -60.73 32.94
CA GLU A 220 -30.42 -60.65 34.40
C GLU A 220 -31.86 -60.46 34.88
N LEU A 221 -32.65 -59.64 34.19
CA LEU A 221 -34.07 -59.45 34.53
C LEU A 221 -34.86 -60.73 34.27
N GLU A 222 -34.64 -61.41 33.14
CA GLU A 222 -35.29 -62.69 32.85
C GLU A 222 -34.93 -63.76 33.89
N LYS A 223 -33.66 -63.88 34.29
CA LYS A 223 -33.25 -64.79 35.36
C LYS A 223 -33.93 -64.47 36.69
N LYS A 224 -33.91 -63.20 37.12
CA LYS A 224 -34.60 -62.77 38.35
C LYS A 224 -36.10 -63.02 38.28
N ILE A 225 -36.73 -62.85 37.12
CA ILE A 225 -38.15 -63.17 36.91
C ILE A 225 -38.38 -64.68 37.03
N THR A 226 -37.53 -65.52 36.46
CA THR A 226 -37.66 -66.98 36.58
C THR A 226 -37.48 -67.45 38.02
N GLU A 227 -36.47 -66.96 38.73
CA GLU A 227 -36.22 -67.27 40.15
C GLU A 227 -37.39 -66.80 41.03
N LYS A 228 -37.91 -65.59 40.79
CA LYS A 228 -39.10 -65.10 41.51
C LYS A 228 -40.34 -65.91 41.18
N ASN A 229 -40.54 -66.34 39.94
CA ASN A 229 -41.67 -67.19 39.58
C ASN A 229 -41.58 -68.59 40.20
N GLU A 230 -40.38 -69.14 40.32
CA GLU A 230 -40.14 -70.39 41.06
C GLU A 230 -40.41 -70.22 42.56
N LEU A 231 -39.95 -69.11 43.15
CA LEU A 231 -40.26 -68.76 44.54
C LEU A 231 -41.77 -68.54 44.75
N ILE A 232 -42.45 -67.85 43.83
CA ILE A 232 -43.90 -67.66 43.88
C ILE A 232 -44.59 -69.02 43.80
N ARG A 233 -44.18 -69.93 42.92
CA ARG A 233 -44.73 -71.29 42.89
C ARG A 233 -44.46 -72.07 44.18
N SER A 234 -43.28 -71.94 44.76
CA SER A 234 -42.97 -72.61 46.03
C SER A 234 -43.83 -72.04 47.16
N LEU A 235 -43.98 -70.71 47.22
CA LEU A 235 -44.84 -70.02 48.17
C LEU A 235 -46.32 -70.31 47.93
N GLU A 236 -46.79 -70.44 46.69
CA GLU A 236 -48.17 -70.83 46.38
C GLU A 236 -48.43 -72.27 46.80
N ASN A 237 -47.47 -73.17 46.58
CA ASN A 237 -47.55 -74.55 47.08
C ASN A 237 -47.50 -74.58 48.61
N GLU A 238 -46.64 -73.78 49.23
CA GLU A 238 -46.54 -73.66 50.67
C GLU A 238 -47.79 -73.00 51.26
N ILE A 239 -48.36 -71.98 50.64
CA ILE A 239 -49.64 -71.34 51.01
C ILE A 239 -50.78 -72.32 50.78
N SER A 240 -50.77 -73.14 49.74
CA SER A 240 -51.78 -74.18 49.52
C SER A 240 -51.67 -75.25 50.61
N ASN A 241 -50.45 -75.66 50.95
CA ASN A 241 -50.18 -76.59 52.05
C ASN A 241 -50.55 -75.98 53.41
N LEU A 242 -50.20 -74.72 53.66
CA LEU A 242 -50.53 -73.96 54.85
C LEU A 242 -52.01 -73.66 54.90
N ARG A 243 -52.69 -73.37 53.79
CA ARG A 243 -54.16 -73.25 53.74
C ARG A 243 -54.79 -74.59 54.08
N SER A 244 -54.30 -75.70 53.53
CA SER A 244 -54.78 -77.03 53.90
C SER A 244 -54.45 -77.39 55.37
N ALA A 245 -53.43 -76.76 55.96
CA ALA A 245 -53.05 -76.91 57.37
C ALA A 245 -53.78 -75.93 58.31
N LEU A 246 -54.16 -74.74 57.82
CA LEU A 246 -54.87 -73.67 58.53
C LEU A 246 -56.39 -73.91 58.47
N GLU A 247 -56.90 -74.47 57.38
CA GLU A 247 -58.21 -75.11 57.32
C GLU A 247 -58.31 -76.28 58.31
N LYS A 248 -57.16 -76.78 58.79
CA LYS A 248 -57.04 -77.75 59.90
C LYS A 248 -56.66 -77.13 61.26
N LYS A 249 -56.47 -75.81 61.39
CA LYS A 249 -55.99 -75.19 62.63
C LYS A 249 -56.31 -73.68 62.71
N PRO A 250 -57.16 -73.20 63.64
CA PRO A 250 -57.35 -71.76 63.81
C PRO A 250 -56.22 -71.14 64.64
N SER A 251 -55.99 -69.84 64.38
CA SER A 251 -55.37 -68.79 65.21
C SER A 251 -53.86 -68.85 65.50
N GLU A 252 -53.12 -67.81 65.10
CA GLU A 252 -52.37 -66.88 65.99
C GLU A 252 -51.55 -65.83 65.19
N GLU A 253 -51.32 -64.67 65.82
CA GLU A 253 -50.85 -63.37 65.31
C GLU A 253 -49.32 -63.16 65.33
N GLY A 254 -48.82 -62.24 64.49
CA GLY A 254 -47.92 -61.13 64.88
C GLY A 254 -46.38 -61.28 64.75
N ALA A 255 -45.71 -60.23 64.25
CA ALA A 255 -44.48 -59.63 64.84
C ALA A 255 -43.94 -58.44 64.02
N ALA A 256 -43.61 -57.35 64.71
CA ALA A 256 -42.95 -56.13 64.23
C ALA A 256 -41.62 -55.98 64.98
N THR A 257 -40.48 -55.97 64.28
CA THR A 257 -39.13 -55.82 64.86
C THR A 257 -38.07 -55.27 63.88
N ASP A 258 -38.37 -54.30 63.01
CA ASP A 258 -37.39 -53.80 61.99
C ASP A 258 -36.96 -52.32 62.14
N ASP A 259 -37.59 -51.51 62.99
CA ASP A 259 -37.37 -50.06 62.97
C ASP A 259 -36.06 -49.58 63.62
N GLU A 260 -35.49 -50.34 64.57
CA GLU A 260 -34.38 -49.85 65.39
C GLU A 260 -32.99 -50.02 64.74
N GLU A 261 -32.81 -51.03 63.90
CA GLU A 261 -31.61 -51.20 63.08
C GLU A 261 -31.57 -50.21 61.91
N LEU A 262 -32.72 -49.89 61.35
CA LEU A 262 -32.86 -48.93 60.25
C LEU A 262 -32.46 -47.50 60.67
N VAL A 263 -32.86 -47.09 61.88
CA VAL A 263 -32.53 -45.78 62.45
C VAL A 263 -31.03 -45.65 62.73
N LYS A 264 -30.34 -46.74 63.07
CA LYS A 264 -28.91 -46.74 63.34
C LYS A 264 -28.10 -46.63 62.04
N ALA A 265 -28.49 -47.39 61.00
CA ALA A 265 -27.88 -47.31 59.67
C ALA A 265 -28.02 -45.91 59.06
N LEU A 266 -29.19 -45.28 59.20
CA LEU A 266 -29.43 -43.92 58.70
C LEU A 266 -28.58 -42.86 59.40
N ARG A 267 -28.27 -43.02 60.69
CA ARG A 267 -27.37 -42.08 61.40
C ARG A 267 -25.94 -42.18 60.91
N ASP A 268 -25.45 -43.39 60.70
CA ASP A 268 -24.09 -43.62 60.19
C ASP A 268 -23.96 -43.09 58.75
N GLU A 269 -25.00 -43.22 57.93
CA GLU A 269 -25.05 -42.67 56.57
C GLU A 269 -25.06 -41.12 56.58
N VAL A 270 -25.81 -40.50 57.48
CA VAL A 270 -25.78 -39.03 57.66
C VAL A 270 -24.41 -38.55 58.13
N GLU A 271 -23.75 -39.28 59.02
CA GLU A 271 -22.42 -38.88 59.51
C GLU A 271 -21.34 -39.01 58.42
N THR A 272 -21.41 -40.05 57.58
CA THR A 272 -20.51 -40.22 56.44
C THR A 272 -20.75 -39.16 55.36
N LEU A 273 -22.01 -38.83 55.06
CA LEU A 273 -22.36 -37.73 54.14
C LEU A 273 -21.88 -36.37 54.66
N LYS A 274 -22.00 -36.13 55.96
CA LYS A 274 -21.51 -34.88 56.59
C LYS A 274 -20.00 -34.73 56.48
N LYS A 275 -19.24 -35.81 56.74
CA LYS A 275 -17.78 -35.82 56.56
C LYS A 275 -17.38 -35.59 55.10
N ARG A 276 -18.10 -36.20 54.14
CA ARG A 276 -17.88 -36.01 52.71
C ARG A 276 -18.15 -34.57 52.27
N LEU A 277 -19.19 -33.92 52.80
CA LEU A 277 -19.52 -32.53 52.50
C LEU A 277 -18.46 -31.57 53.06
N GLU A 278 -17.97 -31.82 54.28
CA GLU A 278 -16.91 -31.00 54.88
C GLU A 278 -15.58 -31.13 54.11
N ASP A 279 -15.24 -32.33 53.63
CA ASP A 279 -14.07 -32.56 52.77
C ASP A 279 -14.21 -31.84 51.40
N MET A 280 -15.38 -31.92 50.77
CA MET A 280 -15.64 -31.16 49.52
C MET A 280 -15.54 -29.65 49.75
N ARG A 281 -16.07 -29.14 50.87
CA ARG A 281 -16.02 -27.71 51.20
C ARG A 281 -14.58 -27.21 51.36
N ARG A 282 -13.72 -27.97 52.04
CA ARG A 282 -12.30 -27.60 52.17
C ARG A 282 -11.59 -27.61 50.82
N ARG A 283 -11.88 -28.58 49.95
CA ARG A 283 -11.30 -28.64 48.60
C ARG A 283 -11.75 -27.48 47.71
N THR A 284 -13.00 -27.03 47.82
CA THR A 284 -13.47 -25.84 47.10
C THR A 284 -12.83 -24.55 47.59
N GLU A 285 -12.53 -24.45 48.90
CA GLU A 285 -11.84 -23.30 49.46
C GLU A 285 -10.38 -23.23 48.97
N THR A 286 -9.68 -24.38 48.97
CA THR A 286 -8.33 -24.49 48.35
C THR A 286 -8.35 -24.20 46.85
N ALA A 287 -9.38 -24.63 46.11
CA ALA A 287 -9.51 -24.35 44.69
C ALA A 287 -9.71 -22.85 44.39
N ASN A 288 -10.47 -22.15 45.24
CA ASN A 288 -10.68 -20.71 45.10
C ASN A 288 -9.40 -19.92 45.41
N GLU A 289 -8.69 -20.24 46.50
CA GLU A 289 -7.41 -19.59 46.83
C GLU A 289 -6.38 -19.76 45.70
N VAL A 290 -6.31 -20.96 45.11
CA VAL A 290 -5.41 -21.25 44.00
C VAL A 290 -5.83 -20.52 42.72
N SER A 291 -7.14 -20.40 42.46
CA SER A 291 -7.65 -19.63 41.31
C SER A 291 -7.34 -18.14 41.43
N ASP A 292 -7.50 -17.56 42.62
CA ASP A 292 -7.18 -16.15 42.87
C ASP A 292 -5.68 -15.86 42.71
N SER A 293 -4.81 -16.77 43.17
CA SER A 293 -3.37 -16.69 42.95
C SER A 293 -3.01 -16.69 41.45
N LEU A 294 -3.67 -17.53 40.65
CA LEU A 294 -3.39 -17.65 39.22
C LEU A 294 -3.92 -16.46 38.43
N ILE A 295 -5.06 -15.89 38.82
CA ILE A 295 -5.56 -14.64 38.23
C ILE A 295 -4.58 -13.50 38.48
N SER A 296 -4.00 -13.43 39.68
CA SER A 296 -2.95 -12.46 40.01
C SER A 296 -1.70 -12.67 39.15
N ASP A 297 -1.23 -13.91 39.01
CA ASP A 297 -0.04 -14.25 38.21
C ASP A 297 -0.24 -13.95 36.71
N LEU A 298 -1.45 -14.19 36.17
CA LEU A 298 -1.80 -13.87 34.79
C LEU A 298 -1.82 -12.36 34.55
N ALA A 299 -2.34 -11.57 35.50
CA ALA A 299 -2.36 -10.11 35.40
C ALA A 299 -0.94 -9.52 35.48
N GLU A 300 -0.09 -10.04 36.37
CA GLU A 300 1.32 -9.67 36.44
C GLU A 300 2.06 -10.04 35.13
N LEU A 301 1.79 -11.22 34.57
CA LEU A 301 2.38 -11.66 33.31
C LEU A 301 2.01 -10.75 32.12
N ILE A 302 0.76 -10.30 32.03
CA ILE A 302 0.35 -9.34 30.99
C ILE A 302 1.16 -8.05 31.12
N SER A 303 1.30 -7.53 32.34
CA SER A 303 2.11 -6.33 32.62
C SER A 303 3.59 -6.54 32.27
N ASP A 304 4.16 -7.71 32.55
CA ASP A 304 5.55 -8.03 32.18
C ASP A 304 5.75 -8.13 30.67
N ILE A 305 4.79 -8.72 29.94
CA ILE A 305 4.82 -8.82 28.48
C ILE A 305 4.71 -7.44 27.83
N GLU A 306 3.82 -6.58 28.30
CA GLU A 306 3.66 -5.20 27.80
C GLU A 306 4.91 -4.33 27.99
N ASN A 307 5.69 -4.59 29.05
CA ASN A 307 6.93 -3.88 29.35
C ASN A 307 8.20 -4.56 28.80
N SER A 308 8.07 -5.70 28.12
CA SER A 308 9.20 -6.44 27.55
C SER A 308 9.78 -5.78 26.30
N SER A 309 11.02 -6.11 25.93
CA SER A 309 11.68 -5.62 24.70
C SER A 309 11.23 -6.34 23.41
N LEU A 310 10.17 -7.15 23.49
CA LEU A 310 9.61 -7.87 22.35
C LEU A 310 9.00 -6.91 21.32
N ASP A 311 8.89 -7.36 20.07
CA ASP A 311 8.23 -6.56 19.04
C ASP A 311 6.73 -6.39 19.32
N GLU A 312 6.14 -5.30 18.85
CA GLU A 312 4.74 -4.95 19.14
C GLU A 312 3.74 -6.01 18.65
N SER A 313 4.08 -6.78 17.61
CA SER A 313 3.22 -7.86 17.11
C SER A 313 3.27 -9.13 17.98
N THR A 314 4.45 -9.48 18.52
CA THR A 314 4.63 -10.59 19.46
C THR A 314 4.04 -10.26 20.82
N GLN A 315 4.18 -9.02 21.29
CA GLN A 315 3.52 -8.55 22.52
C GLN A 315 2.00 -8.71 22.43
N LYS A 316 1.37 -8.22 21.36
CA LYS A 316 -0.09 -8.36 21.15
C LYS A 316 -0.54 -9.82 21.07
N SER A 317 0.25 -10.68 20.42
CA SER A 317 -0.06 -12.10 20.29
C SER A 317 0.05 -12.84 21.63
N LEU A 318 1.07 -12.53 22.42
CA LEU A 318 1.27 -13.12 23.76
C LEU A 318 0.21 -12.63 24.75
N VAL A 319 -0.13 -11.35 24.76
CA VAL A 319 -1.22 -10.82 25.60
C VAL A 319 -2.55 -11.49 25.24
N ALA A 320 -2.88 -11.61 23.95
CA ALA A 320 -4.10 -12.29 23.50
C ALA A 320 -4.12 -13.77 23.91
N LEU A 321 -2.97 -14.45 23.92
CA LEU A 321 -2.86 -15.84 24.36
C LEU A 321 -3.09 -15.97 25.88
N VAL A 322 -2.50 -15.07 26.67
CA VAL A 322 -2.67 -15.03 28.14
C VAL A 322 -4.12 -14.67 28.52
N GLU A 323 -4.75 -13.73 27.81
CA GLU A 323 -6.18 -13.41 27.99
C GLU A 323 -7.09 -14.60 27.64
N ASN A 324 -6.81 -15.30 26.54
CA ASN A 324 -7.57 -16.48 26.15
C ASN A 324 -7.39 -17.63 27.15
N LEU A 325 -6.20 -17.78 27.73
CA LEU A 325 -5.92 -18.76 28.79
C LEU A 325 -6.71 -18.42 30.07
N GLY A 326 -6.72 -17.15 30.49
CA GLY A 326 -7.54 -16.70 31.62
C GLY A 326 -9.04 -16.93 31.40
N ARG A 327 -9.55 -16.69 30.18
CA ARG A 327 -10.95 -16.98 29.81
C ARG A 327 -11.26 -18.48 29.75
N ALA A 328 -10.30 -19.31 29.36
CA ALA A 328 -10.45 -20.77 29.39
C ALA A 328 -10.50 -21.26 30.84
N MET A 329 -9.65 -20.73 31.72
CA MET A 329 -9.65 -21.05 33.14
C MET A 329 -10.96 -20.72 33.83
N GLY A 330 -11.48 -19.51 33.60
CA GLY A 330 -12.76 -19.08 34.15
C GLY A 330 -13.89 -20.04 33.78
N ARG A 331 -13.87 -20.59 32.56
CA ARG A 331 -14.84 -21.60 32.12
C ARG A 331 -14.68 -22.95 32.83
N VAL A 332 -13.45 -23.43 33.01
CA VAL A 332 -13.18 -24.69 33.73
C VAL A 332 -13.63 -24.58 35.19
N SER A 333 -13.33 -23.47 35.87
CA SER A 333 -13.76 -23.22 37.25
C SER A 333 -15.29 -23.16 37.40
N THR A 334 -15.99 -22.54 36.44
CA THR A 334 -17.47 -22.48 36.48
C THR A 334 -18.17 -23.79 36.09
N THR A 335 -17.57 -24.61 35.23
CA THR A 335 -18.19 -25.87 34.75
C THR A 335 -18.17 -26.95 35.83
N SER A 336 -17.21 -26.89 36.77
CA SER A 336 -17.14 -27.81 37.92
C SER A 336 -18.25 -27.61 38.95
N ALA A 337 -19.00 -26.50 38.89
CA ALA A 337 -20.12 -26.25 39.81
C ALA A 337 -21.44 -26.90 39.36
N ASP A 338 -21.55 -27.30 38.09
CA ASP A 338 -22.81 -27.77 37.48
C ASP A 338 -22.75 -29.24 37.01
N SER A 339 -21.61 -29.92 37.16
CA SER A 339 -21.49 -31.34 36.81
C SER A 339 -21.94 -32.23 37.97
N LYS A 340 -22.79 -33.22 37.62
CA LYS A 340 -23.39 -34.19 38.54
C LYS A 340 -22.36 -34.79 39.51
N ALA A 341 -22.74 -34.74 40.79
CA ALA A 341 -22.11 -35.13 42.06
C ALA A 341 -21.18 -36.37 42.18
N ASP A 342 -20.68 -37.00 41.11
CA ASP A 342 -19.98 -38.30 41.22
C ASP A 342 -18.61 -38.39 40.50
N GLN A 343 -18.05 -37.27 40.04
CA GLN A 343 -16.66 -37.23 39.57
C GLN A 343 -15.83 -36.23 40.40
N PRO A 344 -14.68 -36.64 40.95
CA PRO A 344 -13.87 -35.77 41.79
C PRO A 344 -13.20 -34.64 40.99
N PRO A 345 -12.93 -33.47 41.62
CA PRO A 345 -12.38 -32.25 40.98
C PRO A 345 -10.88 -32.37 40.59
N VAL A 346 -10.41 -33.56 40.23
CA VAL A 346 -9.03 -33.83 39.81
C VAL A 346 -8.68 -33.10 38.52
N GLU A 347 -9.67 -32.82 37.69
CA GLU A 347 -9.51 -32.05 36.45
C GLU A 347 -9.15 -30.58 36.71
N LEU A 348 -9.65 -29.98 37.80
CA LEU A 348 -9.34 -28.59 38.15
C LEU A 348 -7.88 -28.46 38.60
N ILE A 349 -7.41 -29.38 39.44
CA ILE A 349 -6.04 -29.39 39.96
C ILE A 349 -5.05 -29.68 38.82
N GLY A 350 -5.37 -30.62 37.92
CA GLY A 350 -4.54 -30.89 36.74
C GLY A 350 -4.49 -29.71 35.76
N ALA A 351 -5.62 -29.05 35.51
CA ALA A 351 -5.70 -27.86 34.66
C ALA A 351 -4.91 -26.69 35.25
N VAL A 352 -4.96 -26.49 36.57
CA VAL A 352 -4.16 -25.50 37.30
C VAL A 352 -2.66 -25.75 37.10
N LEU A 353 -2.21 -27.00 37.27
CA LEU A 353 -0.79 -27.33 37.21
C LEU A 353 -0.22 -27.14 35.80
N MET A 354 -0.97 -27.57 34.77
CA MET A 354 -0.63 -27.30 33.37
C MET A 354 -0.61 -25.80 33.07
N MET A 355 -1.49 -25.02 33.69
CA MET A 355 -1.52 -23.57 33.49
C MET A 355 -0.28 -22.89 34.08
N HIS A 356 0.17 -23.34 35.25
CA HIS A 356 1.40 -22.83 35.86
C HIS A 356 2.63 -23.11 34.97
N GLU A 357 2.71 -24.31 34.37
CA GLU A 357 3.78 -24.64 33.41
C GLU A 357 3.74 -23.78 32.14
N ILE A 358 2.54 -23.47 31.62
CA ILE A 358 2.36 -22.59 30.45
C ILE A 358 2.76 -21.15 30.80
N ILE A 359 2.36 -20.65 31.97
CA ILE A 359 2.71 -19.31 32.48
C ILE A 359 4.24 -19.19 32.61
N ASP A 360 4.90 -20.21 33.17
CA ASP A 360 6.37 -20.24 33.32
C ASP A 360 7.08 -20.30 31.95
N GLY A 361 6.52 -21.05 31.01
CA GLY A 361 7.00 -21.08 29.62
C GLY A 361 6.94 -19.70 28.96
N ILE A 362 5.84 -18.97 29.15
CA ILE A 362 5.64 -17.62 28.60
C ILE A 362 6.56 -16.61 29.31
N LYS A 363 6.69 -16.68 30.64
CA LYS A 363 7.64 -15.84 31.41
C LYS A 363 9.08 -16.01 30.92
N LYS A 364 9.47 -17.22 30.50
CA LYS A 364 10.79 -17.51 29.94
C LYS A 364 11.00 -16.92 28.55
N ILE A 365 9.94 -16.74 27.77
CA ILE A 365 9.98 -16.13 26.42
C ILE A 365 9.96 -14.60 26.51
N ALA A 366 9.31 -14.04 27.54
CA ALA A 366 9.17 -12.60 27.74
C ALA A 366 10.39 -11.92 28.40
N ARG A 367 11.27 -12.69 29.06
CA ARG A 367 12.59 -12.23 29.53
C ARG A 367 13.65 -12.41 28.46
#